data_AF-A0A7K3MX90-F1
#
_entry.id   AF-A0A7K3MX90-F1
#
_cell.length_a   1.000
_cell.length_b   1.000
_cell.length_c   1.000
_cell.angle_alpha   90.00
_cell.angle_beta   90.00
_cell.angle_gamma   90.00
#
_symmetry.space_group_name_H-M   'P 1'
#
loop_
_entity.id
_entity.type
_entity.pdbx_description
1 polymer ?
#
loop_
_entity_poly.entity_id
_entity_poly.type
_entity_poly.pdbx_seq_one_letter_code
_entity_poly.pdbx_strand_id
1 'polypeptide(L)' 'MDSITIYPKNEQQKSLLKSLLEEMKVRFEVGRSEELSLLSESEFIAKIDKSIKQAESGKTKKLTNDQQKQFLGL' A
#
# COMPACT_ATOMS: atom_id res chain seq x y z
N MET A 1 18.29 -14.15 7.95
CA MET A 1 18.70 -13.72 6.60
C MET A 1 18.12 -12.34 6.43
N ASP A 2 18.98 -11.36 6.23
CA ASP A 2 18.54 -9.96 6.18
C ASP A 2 18.15 -9.64 4.74
N SER A 3 16.90 -9.22 4.55
CA SER A 3 16.37 -8.75 3.27
C SER A 3 16.39 -7.23 3.23
N ILE A 4 16.80 -6.64 2.12
CA ILE A 4 16.78 -5.19 1.92
C ILE A 4 15.66 -4.86 0.93
N THR A 5 14.73 -4.00 1.34
CA THR A 5 13.71 -3.43 0.44
C THR A 5 14.16 -2.04 0.00
N ILE A 6 14.25 -1.83 -1.31
CA ILE A 6 14.71 -0.57 -1.90
C ILE A 6 13.56 0.05 -2.69
N TYR A 7 13.31 1.34 -2.46
CA TYR A 7 12.30 2.13 -3.19
C TYR A 7 12.99 3.13 -4.12
N PRO A 8 13.15 2.83 -5.42
CA PRO A 8 13.75 3.75 -6.38
C PRO A 8 12.90 5.02 -6.51
N LYS A 9 13.55 6.18 -6.65
CA LYS A 9 12.83 7.47 -6.79
C LYS A 9 12.29 7.70 -8.21
N ASN A 10 12.82 6.99 -9.21
CA ASN A 10 12.44 7.13 -10.61
C ASN A 10 12.78 5.86 -11.42
N GLU A 11 12.29 5.79 -12.66
CA GLU A 11 12.49 4.64 -13.55
C GLU A 11 13.97 4.43 -13.94
N GLN A 12 14.78 5.51 -14.01
CA GLN A 12 16.20 5.40 -14.31
C GLN A 12 16.95 4.65 -13.20
N GLN A 13 16.70 5.01 -11.94
CA GLN A 13 17.27 4.33 -10.78
C GLN A 13 16.84 2.87 -10.72
N LYS A 14 15.57 2.59 -10.97
CA LYS A 14 15.02 1.23 -11.01
C LYS A 14 15.70 0.38 -12.07
N SER A 15 15.85 0.92 -13.29
CA SER A 15 16.52 0.24 -14.40
C SER A 15 17.98 -0.08 -14.07
N LEU A 16 18.71 0.90 -13.52
CA LEU A 16 20.11 0.72 -13.10
C LEU A 16 20.26 -0.36 -12.01
N LEU A 17 19.42 -0.31 -10.97
CA LEU A 17 19.42 -1.28 -9.89
C LEU A 17 19.13 -2.68 -10.40
N LYS A 18 18.13 -2.82 -11.29
CA LYS A 18 17.79 -4.11 -11.88
C LYS A 18 18.97 -4.73 -12.62
N SER A 19 19.61 -3.97 -13.52
CA SER A 19 20.77 -4.45 -14.28
C SER A 19 21.94 -4.83 -13.37
N LEU A 20 22.22 -4.04 -12.33
CA LEU A 20 23.27 -4.35 -11.36
C LEU A 20 23.00 -5.67 -10.62
N LEU A 21 21.78 -5.86 -10.13
CA LEU A 21 21.40 -7.05 -9.36
C LEU A 21 21.40 -8.31 -10.23
N GLU A 22 21.00 -8.19 -11.50
CA GLU A 22 21.09 -9.27 -12.49
C GLU A 22 22.53 -9.69 -12.76
N GLU A 23 23.43 -8.72 -12.99
CA GLU A 23 24.87 -8.96 -13.22
C GLU A 23 25.53 -9.64 -12.01
N MET A 24 25.17 -9.20 -10.80
CA MET A 24 25.65 -9.80 -9.56
C MET A 24 25.01 -11.16 -9.25
N LYS A 25 24.06 -11.63 -10.07
CA LYS A 25 23.28 -12.87 -9.88
C LYS A 25 22.58 -12.92 -8.51
N VAL A 26 22.20 -11.77 -8.00
CA VAL A 26 21.43 -11.64 -6.76
C VAL A 26 19.98 -12.01 -7.07
N ARG A 27 19.35 -12.81 -6.20
CA ARG A 27 17.90 -13.06 -6.30
C ARG A 27 17.16 -11.84 -5.80
N PHE A 28 16.29 -11.26 -6.62
CA PHE A 28 15.44 -10.14 -6.25
C PHE A 28 14.05 -10.31 -6.87
N GLU A 29 13.07 -9.63 -6.27
CA GLU A 29 11.69 -9.56 -6.75
C GLU A 29 11.32 -8.08 -6.92
N VAL A 30 10.56 -7.79 -7.97
CA VAL A 30 10.00 -6.46 -8.19
C VAL A 30 8.51 -6.55 -7.89
N GLY A 31 8.12 -6.12 -6.70
CA GLY A 31 6.71 -6.10 -6.30
C GLY A 31 5.90 -5.24 -7.26
N ARG A 32 4.81 -5.79 -7.81
CA ARG A 32 3.89 -5.01 -8.64
C ARG A 32 2.95 -4.22 -7.72
N SER A 33 2.59 -3.00 -8.11
CA SER A 33 1.61 -2.19 -7.36
C SER A 33 0.26 -2.90 -7.19
N GLU A 34 -0.09 -3.78 -8.13
CA GLU A 34 -1.27 -4.63 -8.09
C GLU A 34 -1.23 -5.67 -6.96
N GLU A 35 -0.05 -6.08 -6.51
CA GLU A 35 0.15 -7.01 -5.39
C GLU A 35 0.16 -6.30 -4.02
N LEU A 36 0.19 -4.96 -4.00
CA LEU A 36 0.14 -4.17 -2.77
C LEU A 36 -1.30 -3.88 -2.30
N SER A 37 -2.29 -4.07 -3.17
CA SER A 37 -3.70 -3.99 -2.79
C SER A 37 -4.18 -5.35 -2.32
N LEU A 38 -4.57 -5.46 -1.05
CA LEU A 38 -5.25 -6.64 -0.51
C LEU A 38 -6.67 -6.84 -1.10
N LEU A 39 -7.16 -5.87 -1.87
CA LEU A 39 -8.50 -5.87 -2.42
C LEU A 39 -8.44 -5.88 -3.95
N SER A 40 -9.28 -6.71 -4.55
CA SER A 40 -9.65 -6.56 -5.96
C SER A 40 -10.38 -5.23 -6.20
N GLU A 41 -10.44 -4.81 -7.47
CA GLU A 41 -11.14 -3.58 -7.87
C GLU A 41 -12.61 -3.58 -7.43
N SER A 42 -13.30 -4.72 -7.59
CA SER A 42 -14.70 -4.86 -7.18
C SER A 42 -14.89 -4.78 -5.66
N GLU A 43 -13.99 -5.37 -4.88
CA GLU A 43 -14.00 -5.28 -3.41
C GLU A 43 -13.71 -3.88 -2.91
N PHE A 44 -12.81 -3.17 -3.61
CA PHE A 44 -12.51 -1.78 -3.32
C PHE A 44 -13.74 -0.88 -3.55
N ILE A 45 -14.40 -1.01 -4.70
CA ILE A 45 -15.63 -0.27 -5.02
C ILE A 45 -16.73 -0.62 -4.01
N ALA A 46 -16.94 -1.90 -3.71
CA ALA A 46 -17.94 -2.33 -2.73
C ALA A 46 -17.68 -1.77 -1.33
N LYS A 47 -16.41 -1.62 -0.93
CA LYS A 47 -16.04 -1.00 0.35
C LYS A 47 -16.36 0.49 0.40
N ILE A 48 -16.16 1.20 -0.72
CA ILE A 48 -16.54 2.62 -0.85
C ILE A 48 -18.06 2.77 -0.73
N ASP A 49 -18.83 2.01 -1.51
CA ASP A 49 -20.29 2.05 -1.48
C ASP A 49 -20.86 1.74 -0.08
N LYS A 50 -20.28 0.75 0.59
CA LYS A 50 -20.64 0.40 1.97
C LYS A 50 -20.36 1.57 2.92
N SER A 51 -19.22 2.24 2.77
CA SER A 51 -18.85 3.38 3.61
C SER A 51 -19.78 4.57 3.41
N ILE A 52 -20.18 4.86 2.16
CA ILE A 52 -21.17 5.89 1.84
C ILE A 52 -22.51 5.58 2.52
N LYS A 53 -23.03 4.35 2.36
CA LYS A 53 -24.28 3.93 3.01
C LYS A 53 -24.21 3.99 4.53
N GLN A 54 -23.06 3.69 5.13
CA GLN A 54 -22.86 3.82 6.58
C GLN A 54 -22.92 5.28 7.03
N ALA A 55 -22.37 6.20 6.24
CA ALA A 55 -22.47 7.64 6.50
C ALA A 55 -23.92 8.14 6.41
N GLU A 56 -24.62 7.79 5.33
CA GLU A 56 -26.03 8.17 5.10
C GLU A 56 -26.96 7.61 6.18
N SER A 57 -26.75 6.37 6.60
CA SER A 57 -27.56 5.72 7.66
C SER A 57 -27.18 6.13 9.08
N GLY A 58 -26.23 7.05 9.25
CA GLY A 58 -25.79 7.51 10.56
C GLY A 58 -25.02 6.46 11.38
N LYS A 59 -24.62 5.34 10.77
CA LYS A 59 -23.80 4.29 11.39
C LYS A 59 -22.32 4.68 11.43
N THR A 60 -22.04 5.90 11.88
CA THR A 60 -20.69 6.46 12.00
C THR A 60 -20.34 6.68 13.46
N LYS A 61 -19.04 6.67 13.76
CA LYS A 61 -18.52 6.99 15.09
C LYS A 61 -17.75 8.30 15.00
N LYS A 62 -18.12 9.30 15.81
CA LYS A 62 -17.31 10.50 15.97
C LYS A 62 -16.10 10.16 16.83
N LEU A 63 -14.91 10.50 16.34
CA LEU A 63 -13.66 10.37 17.08
C LEU A 63 -13.18 11.77 17.46
N THR A 64 -12.65 11.91 18.67
CA THR A 64 -11.88 13.11 19.06
C THR A 64 -10.50 13.08 18.41
N ASN A 65 -9.79 14.21 18.39
CA ASN A 65 -8.44 14.29 17.83
C ASN A 65 -7.48 13.26 18.45
N ASP A 66 -7.56 13.05 19.76
CA ASP A 66 -6.69 12.08 20.46
C ASP A 66 -7.05 10.63 20.12
N GLN A 67 -8.35 10.31 20.00
CA GLN A 67 -8.81 9.00 19.54
C GLN A 67 -8.43 8.74 18.09
N GLN A 68 -8.41 9.78 17.25
CA GLN A 68 -7.98 9.67 15.87
C GLN A 68 -6.48 9.40 15.76
N LYS A 69 -5.65 10.08 16.56
CA LYS A 69 -4.20 9.82 16.64
C LYS A 69 -3.91 8.38 17.05
N GLN A 70 -4.58 7.91 18.11
CA GLN A 70 -4.45 6.52 18.57
C GLN A 70 -4.89 5.51 17.51
N PHE A 71 -5.99 5.78 16.81
CA PHE A 71 -6.49 4.90 15.74
C PHE A 71 -5.54 4.83 14.54
N LEU A 72 -4.87 5.93 14.21
CA LEU A 72 -3.93 6.02 13.08
C LEU A 72 -2.50 5.62 13.45
N GLY A 73 -2.22 5.34 14.73
CA GLY A 73 -0.87 5.02 15.20
C GLY A 73 0.10 6.20 15.12
N LEU A 74 -0.41 7.43 15.27
CA LEU A 74 0.31 8.70 15.20
C LEU A 74 0.59 9.31 16.58
#